data_AF-A0A351JZT8-F1
#
_entry.id   AF-A0A351JZT8-F1
#
_cell.length_a   1.000
_cell.length_b   1.000
_cell.length_c   1.000
_cell.angle_alpha   90.00
_cell.angle_beta   90.00
_cell.angle_gamma   90.00
#
_symmetry.space_group_name_H-M   'P 1'
#
loop_
_entity.id
_entity.type
_entity.pdbx_description
1 polymer ?
#
loop_
_entity_poly.entity_id
_entity_poly.type
_entity_poly.pdbx_seq_one_letter_code
_entity_poly.pdbx_strand_id
1 'polypeptide(L)'
;MGTKWGKVAVDTSQIYGEVASWASSFAGLEALLLFGSYARKEETPLSDLDLAYLLEEGLAPSAEAEVDKELYIGLSRLLGTDEITLINLAKAPLSIIFSAIQEGKVLLCRCPERLMAFKERVLILYPEVNRLRVEALGQFEMSLRGSPMDVEREKILYFLRLLKEETTNLKEMAKLSRQEYLANNNAQIVAERRFQRAVENCLNIGNHIISRRGLRLAEDYASVFVILAEAHIISRKLAGKMADMARFRNLLVHLYWRIDHESIYQQMSERIGVLESFVEEIYKSWVMSKESHSASSTSFAI
;
A
#
# COMPACT_ATOMS: atom_id res chain seq x y z
N MET A 1 25.06 10.09 3.94
CA MET A 1 24.96 10.98 2.76
C MET A 1 23.62 11.69 2.86
N GLY A 2 23.60 13.02 2.80
CA GLY A 2 22.34 13.78 2.92
C GLY A 2 21.39 13.41 1.77
N THR A 3 20.13 13.15 2.10
CA THR A 3 19.11 12.81 1.13
C THR A 3 18.82 14.05 0.24
N LYS A 4 18.80 13.87 -1.08
CA LYS A 4 18.34 14.94 -2.00
C LYS A 4 16.83 15.18 -1.83
N TRP A 5 16.12 14.19 -1.31
CA TRP A 5 14.71 14.24 -0.97
C TRP A 5 14.51 14.16 0.55
N GLY A 6 13.74 15.09 1.12
CA GLY A 6 13.06 14.85 2.40
C GLY A 6 13.35 15.75 3.60
N LYS A 7 14.32 16.69 3.63
CA LYS A 7 14.51 17.55 4.83
C LYS A 7 14.93 19.01 4.62
N VAL A 8 15.02 19.48 3.38
CA VAL A 8 15.28 20.89 3.05
C VAL A 8 14.30 21.28 1.95
N ALA A 9 13.94 22.56 1.89
CA ALA A 9 13.23 23.16 0.76
C ALA A 9 14.07 22.99 -0.52
N VAL A 10 14.03 21.79 -1.11
CA VAL A 10 14.64 21.51 -2.40
C VAL A 10 13.60 21.90 -3.45
N ASP A 11 14.04 22.64 -4.46
CA ASP A 11 13.18 22.96 -5.60
C ASP A 11 12.80 21.65 -6.30
N THR A 12 11.57 21.20 -6.05
CA THR A 12 11.03 19.95 -6.61
C THR A 12 11.04 19.98 -8.14
N SER A 13 10.98 21.16 -8.76
CA SER A 13 11.05 21.35 -10.21
C SER A 13 12.39 20.92 -10.78
N GLN A 14 13.49 21.24 -10.08
CA GLN A 14 14.83 20.83 -10.49
C GLN A 14 14.97 19.31 -10.44
N ILE A 15 14.45 18.67 -9.39
CA ILE A 15 14.54 17.22 -9.24
C ILE A 15 13.70 16.50 -10.29
N TYR A 16 12.51 17.01 -10.62
CA TYR A 16 11.71 16.47 -11.71
C TYR A 16 12.44 16.52 -13.04
N GLY A 17 13.19 17.61 -13.30
CA GLY A 17 14.05 17.73 -14.47
C GLY A 17 15.19 16.71 -14.48
N GLU A 18 15.86 16.50 -13.36
CA GLU A 18 16.93 15.49 -13.22
C GLU A 18 16.39 14.07 -13.46
N VAL A 19 15.24 13.73 -12.85
CA VAL A 19 14.57 12.43 -13.03
C VAL A 19 14.15 12.22 -14.48
N ALA A 20 13.53 13.22 -15.12
CA ALA A 20 13.12 13.14 -16.51
C ALA A 20 14.32 12.94 -17.45
N SER A 21 15.39 13.73 -17.25
CA SER A 21 16.60 13.63 -18.06
C SER A 21 17.27 12.26 -17.90
N TRP A 22 17.37 11.76 -16.67
CA TRP A 22 17.94 10.44 -16.42
C TRP A 22 17.07 9.32 -17.01
N ALA A 23 15.75 9.37 -16.80
CA ALA A 23 14.81 8.37 -17.32
C ALA A 23 14.81 8.32 -18.85
N SER A 24 15.14 9.43 -19.52
CA SER A 24 15.22 9.49 -20.98
C SER A 24 16.29 8.57 -21.59
N SER A 25 17.25 8.05 -20.80
CA SER A 25 18.27 7.12 -21.29
C SER A 25 17.80 5.66 -21.43
N PHE A 26 16.62 5.32 -20.90
CA PHE A 26 16.14 3.92 -20.87
C PHE A 26 15.43 3.55 -22.16
N ALA A 27 16.04 2.73 -23.02
CA ALA A 27 15.32 2.17 -24.17
C ALA A 27 14.09 1.37 -23.69
N GLY A 28 12.93 1.56 -24.34
CA GLY A 28 11.67 0.91 -23.95
C GLY A 28 10.83 1.60 -22.88
N LEU A 29 11.33 2.62 -22.17
CA LEU A 29 10.50 3.46 -21.30
C LEU A 29 9.72 4.49 -22.13
N GLU A 30 8.39 4.48 -22.08
CA GLU A 30 7.54 5.40 -22.83
C GLU A 30 7.08 6.60 -22.04
N ALA A 31 6.68 6.36 -20.79
CA ALA A 31 6.21 7.41 -19.90
C ALA A 31 6.65 7.15 -18.46
N LEU A 32 6.93 8.22 -17.74
CA LEU A 32 7.14 8.24 -16.29
C LEU A 32 6.30 9.38 -15.72
N LEU A 33 5.49 9.05 -14.72
CA LEU A 33 4.56 9.96 -14.07
C LEU A 33 4.85 9.95 -12.56
N LEU A 34 4.78 11.13 -11.95
CA LEU A 34 4.65 11.30 -10.51
C LEU A 34 3.16 11.36 -10.17
N PHE A 35 2.69 10.58 -9.21
CA PHE A 35 1.31 10.66 -8.74
C PHE A 35 1.25 10.67 -7.21
N GLY A 36 0.05 10.54 -6.63
CA GLY A 36 -0.12 10.49 -5.19
C GLY A 36 0.13 11.84 -4.50
N SER A 37 0.49 11.77 -3.22
CA SER A 37 0.55 12.95 -2.33
C SER A 37 1.51 14.04 -2.82
N TYR A 38 2.66 13.69 -3.39
CA TYR A 38 3.61 14.66 -3.96
C TYR A 38 3.09 15.33 -5.24
N ALA A 39 2.31 14.63 -6.07
CA ALA A 39 1.71 15.25 -7.25
C ALA A 39 0.64 16.28 -6.86
N ARG A 40 -0.10 16.01 -5.78
CA ARG A 40 -1.15 16.89 -5.24
C ARG A 40 -0.66 17.98 -4.31
N LYS A 41 0.62 17.96 -3.91
CA LYS A 41 1.21 18.86 -2.90
C LYS A 41 0.59 18.68 -1.50
N GLU A 42 0.25 17.45 -1.19
CA GLU A 42 -0.35 17.02 0.08
C GLU A 42 0.58 16.06 0.84
N GLU A 43 1.86 16.05 0.47
CA GLU A 43 2.85 15.17 1.08
C GLU A 43 3.00 15.43 2.58
N THR A 44 3.22 14.35 3.31
CA THR A 44 3.56 14.36 4.73
C THR A 44 4.98 13.85 4.91
N PRO A 45 5.60 13.98 6.10
CA PRO A 45 6.92 13.39 6.36
C PRO A 45 6.97 11.86 6.21
N LEU A 46 5.82 11.20 6.05
CA LEU A 46 5.67 9.76 5.84
C LEU A 46 5.19 9.43 4.43
N SER A 47 5.16 10.39 3.51
CA SER A 47 4.72 10.15 2.14
C SER A 47 5.83 9.52 1.31
N ASP A 48 5.51 8.45 0.60
CA ASP A 48 6.41 7.86 -0.39
C ASP A 48 6.40 8.66 -1.68
N LEU A 49 7.48 8.55 -2.44
CA LEU A 49 7.48 9.05 -3.79
C LEU A 49 6.80 8.05 -4.73
N ASP A 50 5.55 8.32 -5.07
CA ASP A 50 4.75 7.48 -5.96
C ASP A 50 5.03 7.79 -7.44
N LEU A 51 5.72 6.88 -8.10
CA LEU A 51 6.05 6.94 -9.51
C LEU A 51 5.35 5.83 -10.27
N ALA A 52 4.78 6.17 -11.42
CA ALA A 52 4.16 5.23 -12.33
C ALA A 52 4.86 5.30 -13.69
N TYR A 53 5.11 4.15 -14.31
CA TYR A 53 5.77 4.08 -15.61
C TYR A 53 4.99 3.24 -16.61
N LEU A 54 5.17 3.55 -17.88
CA LEU A 54 4.63 2.79 -19.00
C LEU A 54 5.81 2.37 -19.89
N LEU A 55 5.87 1.08 -20.22
CA LEU A 55 6.85 0.55 -21.16
C LEU A 55 6.26 0.37 -22.55
N GLU A 56 7.15 0.18 -23.51
CA GLU A 56 6.80 -0.19 -24.87
C GLU A 56 6.03 -1.51 -24.91
N GLU A 57 4.93 -1.52 -25.67
CA GLU A 57 4.10 -2.72 -25.81
C GLU A 57 4.89 -3.83 -26.53
N GLY A 58 4.76 -5.07 -26.05
CA GLY A 58 5.39 -6.24 -26.68
C GLY A 58 6.83 -6.54 -26.25
N LEU A 59 7.35 -5.87 -25.22
CA LEU A 59 8.61 -6.27 -24.59
C LEU A 59 8.53 -7.69 -24.03
N ALA A 60 9.62 -8.44 -24.15
CA ALA A 60 9.73 -9.75 -23.52
C ALA A 60 9.67 -9.60 -21.98
N PRO A 61 9.02 -10.52 -21.24
CA PRO A 61 8.90 -10.42 -19.78
C PRO A 61 10.24 -10.25 -19.04
N SER A 62 11.33 -10.82 -19.57
CA SER A 62 12.68 -10.65 -19.02
C SER A 62 13.21 -9.23 -19.18
N ALA A 63 12.96 -8.60 -20.34
CA ALA A 63 13.37 -7.23 -20.61
C ALA A 63 12.54 -6.24 -19.78
N GLU A 64 11.24 -6.48 -19.62
CA GLU A 64 10.39 -5.68 -18.73
C GLU A 64 10.89 -5.71 -17.29
N ALA A 65 11.23 -6.90 -16.77
CA ALA A 65 11.76 -7.06 -15.42
C ALA A 65 13.12 -6.38 -15.24
N GLU A 66 13.97 -6.41 -16.27
CA GLU A 66 15.25 -5.70 -16.27
C GLU A 66 15.07 -4.18 -16.24
N VAL A 67 14.14 -3.64 -17.03
CA VAL A 67 13.84 -2.20 -17.02
C VAL A 67 13.24 -1.79 -15.67
N ASP A 68 12.28 -2.54 -15.13
CA ASP A 68 11.69 -2.28 -13.81
C ASP A 68 12.77 -2.20 -12.71
N LYS A 69 13.69 -3.16 -12.73
CA LYS A 69 14.86 -3.21 -11.84
C LYS A 69 15.74 -1.99 -11.98
N GLU A 70 16.23 -1.72 -13.19
CA GLU A 70 17.18 -0.63 -13.39
C GLU A 70 16.54 0.73 -13.11
N LEU A 71 15.23 0.87 -13.37
CA LEU A 71 14.48 2.07 -13.00
C LEU A 71 14.48 2.26 -11.48
N TYR A 72 14.06 1.25 -10.71
CA TYR A 72 14.03 1.38 -9.27
C TYR A 72 15.43 1.69 -8.70
N ILE A 73 16.45 0.92 -9.12
CA ILE A 73 17.83 1.08 -8.64
C ILE A 73 18.36 2.49 -8.93
N GLY A 74 18.14 2.99 -10.14
CA GLY A 74 18.65 4.29 -10.52
C GLY A 74 17.87 5.44 -9.89
N LEU A 75 16.54 5.31 -9.73
CA LEU A 75 15.73 6.28 -8.99
C LEU A 75 16.17 6.38 -7.53
N SER A 76 16.32 5.24 -6.83
CA SER A 76 16.80 5.24 -5.45
C SER A 76 18.15 5.94 -5.29
N ARG A 77 19.09 5.68 -6.21
CA ARG A 77 20.41 6.34 -6.22
C ARG A 77 20.32 7.83 -6.51
N LEU A 78 19.52 8.21 -7.50
CA LEU A 78 19.37 9.61 -7.93
C LEU A 78 18.74 10.46 -6.84
N LEU A 79 17.72 9.92 -6.17
CA LEU A 79 16.94 10.61 -5.15
C LEU A 79 17.57 10.48 -3.75
N GLY A 80 18.44 9.48 -3.57
CA GLY A 80 19.11 9.20 -2.31
C GLY A 80 18.15 8.66 -1.24
N THR A 81 17.08 7.96 -1.64
CA THR A 81 16.09 7.36 -0.75
C THR A 81 15.53 6.07 -1.38
N ASP A 82 15.16 5.10 -0.55
CA ASP A 82 14.46 3.89 -0.97
C ASP A 82 12.94 3.98 -0.74
N GLU A 83 12.45 5.11 -0.22
CA GLU A 83 11.03 5.44 0.00
C GLU A 83 10.34 5.83 -1.31
N ILE A 84 10.42 4.95 -2.29
CA ILE A 84 9.86 5.13 -3.63
C ILE A 84 8.92 3.97 -3.91
N THR A 85 7.69 4.29 -4.33
CA THR A 85 6.75 3.31 -4.87
C THR A 85 6.80 3.41 -6.39
N LEU A 86 7.23 2.34 -7.06
CA LEU A 86 7.31 2.29 -8.53
C LEU A 86 6.25 1.34 -9.09
N ILE A 87 5.38 1.84 -9.96
CA ILE A 87 4.21 1.12 -10.47
C ILE A 87 4.24 1.00 -11.98
N ASN A 88 4.13 -0.24 -12.48
CA ASN A 88 3.93 -0.50 -13.89
C ASN A 88 2.45 -0.25 -14.27
N LEU A 89 2.18 0.78 -15.05
CA LEU A 89 0.83 1.14 -15.47
C LEU A 89 0.13 0.03 -16.26
N ALA A 90 0.85 -0.80 -17.01
CA ALA A 90 0.25 -1.88 -17.78
C ALA A 90 -0.19 -3.08 -16.92
N LYS A 91 0.31 -3.20 -15.67
CA LYS A 91 0.10 -4.38 -14.81
C LYS A 91 -0.62 -4.07 -13.49
N ALA A 92 -0.71 -2.80 -13.12
CA ALA A 92 -1.29 -2.40 -11.85
C ALA A 92 -2.82 -2.56 -11.80
N PRO A 93 -3.44 -2.59 -10.60
CA PRO A 93 -4.88 -2.55 -10.48
C PRO A 93 -5.46 -1.27 -11.11
N LEU A 94 -6.60 -1.40 -11.79
CA LEU A 94 -7.21 -0.29 -12.55
C LEU A 94 -7.51 0.96 -11.71
N SER A 95 -7.78 0.82 -10.41
CA SER A 95 -7.97 1.96 -9.50
C SER A 95 -6.70 2.79 -9.29
N ILE A 96 -5.55 2.13 -9.18
CA ILE A 96 -4.25 2.79 -9.02
C ILE A 96 -3.85 3.44 -10.35
N ILE A 97 -4.05 2.73 -11.47
CA ILE A 97 -3.83 3.27 -12.82
C ILE A 97 -4.69 4.54 -13.02
N PHE A 98 -5.96 4.50 -12.63
CA PHE A 98 -6.86 5.64 -12.75
C PHE A 98 -6.39 6.84 -11.94
N SER A 99 -6.01 6.66 -10.67
CA SER A 99 -5.44 7.74 -9.84
C SER A 99 -4.17 8.33 -10.47
N ALA A 100 -3.24 7.48 -10.90
CA ALA A 100 -2.00 7.90 -11.55
C ALA A 100 -2.24 8.68 -12.86
N ILE A 101 -3.31 8.39 -13.59
CA ILE A 101 -3.66 9.07 -14.84
C ILE A 101 -4.38 10.40 -14.61
N GLN A 102 -5.27 10.45 -13.61
CA GLN A 102 -6.08 11.61 -13.26
C GLN A 102 -5.24 12.72 -12.62
N GLU A 103 -4.44 12.34 -11.62
CA GLU A 103 -3.73 13.27 -10.75
C GLU A 103 -2.23 13.34 -11.08
N GLY A 104 -1.74 12.41 -11.89
CA GLY A 104 -0.32 12.28 -12.15
C GLY A 104 0.26 13.38 -13.02
N LYS A 105 1.38 13.93 -12.55
CA LYS A 105 2.26 14.83 -13.30
C LYS A 105 3.20 14.00 -14.17
N VAL A 106 3.14 14.21 -15.48
CA VAL A 106 4.06 13.58 -16.44
C VAL A 106 5.46 14.16 -16.27
N LEU A 107 6.43 13.30 -15.96
CA LEU A 107 7.86 13.64 -15.88
C LEU A 107 8.56 13.36 -17.21
N LEU A 108 8.24 12.24 -17.85
CA LEU A 108 8.74 11.84 -19.16
C LEU A 108 7.58 11.31 -20.00
N CYS A 109 7.54 11.66 -21.28
CA CYS A 109 6.67 11.04 -22.27
C CYS A 109 7.35 11.08 -23.64
N ARG A 110 7.63 9.91 -24.22
CA ARG A 110 8.23 9.79 -25.55
C ARG A 110 7.22 9.80 -26.68
N CYS A 111 6.04 9.24 -26.44
CA CYS A 111 4.96 9.17 -27.42
C CYS A 111 3.66 9.61 -26.74
N PRO A 112 3.29 10.90 -26.85
CA PRO A 112 2.06 11.43 -26.30
C PRO A 112 0.81 10.67 -26.77
N GLU A 113 0.82 10.19 -28.01
CA GLU A 113 -0.28 9.44 -28.63
C GLU A 113 -0.53 8.11 -27.91
N ARG A 114 0.54 7.36 -27.59
CA ARG A 114 0.42 6.09 -26.87
C ARG A 114 0.00 6.27 -25.43
N LEU A 115 0.57 7.28 -24.74
CA LEU A 115 0.11 7.61 -23.39
C LEU A 115 -1.37 8.03 -23.41
N MET A 116 -1.80 8.84 -24.38
CA MET A 116 -3.20 9.25 -24.52
C MET A 116 -4.12 8.07 -24.81
N ALA A 117 -3.74 7.19 -25.73
CA ALA A 117 -4.51 5.97 -26.02
C ALA A 117 -4.62 5.07 -24.79
N PHE A 118 -3.54 4.94 -24.01
CA PHE A 118 -3.58 4.23 -22.72
C PHE A 118 -4.54 4.90 -21.74
N LYS A 119 -4.48 6.24 -21.61
CA LYS A 119 -5.40 7.01 -20.76
C LYS A 119 -6.85 6.82 -21.16
N GLU A 120 -7.15 6.92 -22.45
CA GLU A 120 -8.49 6.72 -22.99
C GLU A 120 -9.04 5.33 -22.65
N ARG A 121 -8.25 4.27 -22.87
CA ARG A 121 -8.65 2.89 -22.50
C ARG A 121 -9.01 2.78 -21.02
N VAL A 122 -8.21 3.36 -20.13
CA VAL A 122 -8.47 3.34 -18.69
C VAL A 122 -9.73 4.12 -18.34
N LEU A 123 -9.93 5.30 -18.94
CA LEU A 123 -11.13 6.12 -18.72
C LEU A 123 -12.42 5.45 -19.21
N ILE A 124 -12.35 4.64 -20.26
CA ILE A 124 -13.48 3.86 -20.77
C ILE A 124 -13.79 2.68 -19.83
N LEU A 125 -12.76 1.95 -19.39
CA LEU A 125 -12.93 0.73 -18.59
C LEU A 125 -13.24 1.01 -17.12
N TYR A 126 -12.68 2.09 -16.56
CA TYR A 126 -12.77 2.38 -15.13
C TYR A 126 -14.21 2.58 -14.64
N PRO A 127 -15.11 3.32 -15.32
CA PRO A 127 -16.49 3.48 -14.85
C PRO A 127 -17.22 2.16 -14.67
N GLU A 128 -17.02 1.17 -15.55
CA GLU A 128 -17.67 -0.14 -15.45
C GLU A 128 -17.08 -0.95 -14.30
N VAL A 129 -15.76 -1.02 -14.18
CA VAL A 129 -15.08 -1.72 -13.08
C VAL A 129 -15.40 -1.07 -11.74
N ASN A 130 -15.44 0.27 -11.69
CA ASN A 130 -15.80 1.03 -10.50
C ASN A 130 -17.28 0.83 -10.17
N ARG A 131 -18.17 0.82 -11.16
CA ARG A 131 -19.59 0.49 -10.96
C ARG A 131 -19.73 -0.92 -10.43
N LEU A 132 -19.10 -1.92 -11.03
CA LEU A 132 -19.13 -3.30 -10.52
C LEU A 132 -18.52 -3.42 -9.13
N ARG A 133 -17.48 -2.66 -8.81
CA ARG A 133 -16.93 -2.59 -7.45
C ARG A 133 -17.94 -1.97 -6.48
N VAL A 134 -18.56 -0.85 -6.82
CA VAL A 134 -19.55 -0.14 -6.00
C VAL A 134 -20.85 -0.95 -5.88
N GLU A 135 -21.29 -1.60 -6.94
CA GLU A 135 -22.44 -2.50 -6.97
C GLU A 135 -22.14 -3.81 -6.26
N ALA A 136 -20.93 -4.39 -6.38
CA ALA A 136 -20.55 -5.53 -5.57
C ALA A 136 -20.53 -5.15 -4.09
N LEU A 137 -20.01 -3.97 -3.75
CA LEU A 137 -20.07 -3.42 -2.39
C LEU A 137 -21.51 -3.11 -1.95
N GLY A 138 -22.36 -2.65 -2.87
CA GLY A 138 -23.76 -2.26 -2.64
C GLY A 138 -24.75 -3.43 -2.61
N GLN A 139 -24.53 -4.48 -3.40
CA GLN A 139 -25.23 -5.77 -3.33
C GLN A 139 -24.79 -6.52 -2.10
N PHE A 140 -23.48 -6.48 -1.79
CA PHE A 140 -22.98 -6.86 -0.50
C PHE A 140 -23.55 -5.98 0.61
N GLU A 141 -23.92 -4.72 0.38
CA GLU A 141 -24.63 -3.88 1.35
C GLU A 141 -26.12 -4.27 1.48
N MET A 142 -26.79 -4.58 0.37
CA MET A 142 -28.19 -4.98 0.31
C MET A 142 -28.43 -6.39 0.86
N SER A 143 -27.49 -7.32 0.67
CA SER A 143 -27.51 -8.65 1.30
C SER A 143 -27.44 -8.58 2.83
N LEU A 144 -27.19 -7.41 3.39
CA LEU A 144 -27.12 -7.16 4.83
C LEU A 144 -28.36 -6.44 5.37
N ARG A 145 -29.17 -5.84 4.49
CA ARG A 145 -30.36 -5.08 4.87
C ARG A 145 -31.64 -5.95 4.95
N GLY A 146 -31.58 -7.24 4.60
CA GLY A 146 -32.72 -8.17 4.64
C GLY A 146 -32.53 -9.33 5.64
N SER A 147 -33.08 -9.17 6.85
CA SER A 147 -33.09 -10.09 8.01
C SER A 147 -31.73 -10.54 8.58
N PRO A 148 -31.62 -10.59 9.92
CA PRO A 148 -30.36 -10.37 10.62
C PRO A 148 -29.45 -11.59 10.53
N MET A 149 -28.50 -11.52 9.61
CA MET A 149 -27.15 -11.93 9.96
C MET A 149 -26.36 -10.68 10.31
N ASP A 150 -26.18 -10.52 11.62
CA ASP A 150 -25.27 -9.62 12.30
C ASP A 150 -23.99 -9.38 11.48
N VAL A 151 -23.85 -8.20 10.88
CA VAL A 151 -22.75 -7.94 9.95
C VAL A 151 -21.44 -7.71 10.72
N GLU A 152 -20.64 -8.77 10.73
CA GLU A 152 -19.20 -8.79 10.47
C GLU A 152 -18.23 -8.38 11.57
N ARG A 153 -18.67 -8.35 12.84
CA ARG A 153 -17.74 -8.61 13.97
C ARG A 153 -16.98 -9.91 13.69
N GLU A 154 -17.67 -10.94 13.22
CA GLU A 154 -17.07 -12.24 12.88
C GLU A 154 -16.03 -12.16 11.77
N LYS A 155 -16.19 -11.29 10.77
CA LYS A 155 -15.23 -11.13 9.67
C LYS A 155 -14.00 -10.34 10.09
N ILE A 156 -14.17 -9.27 10.86
CA ILE A 156 -13.05 -8.57 11.48
C ILE A 156 -12.33 -9.52 12.43
N LEU A 157 -13.04 -10.25 13.29
CA LEU A 157 -12.45 -11.27 14.17
C LEU A 157 -11.76 -12.39 13.38
N TYR A 158 -12.29 -12.80 12.22
CA TYR A 158 -11.66 -13.76 11.33
C TYR A 158 -10.33 -13.22 10.79
N PHE A 159 -10.31 -12.00 10.24
CA PHE A 159 -9.07 -11.40 9.76
C PHE A 159 -8.08 -11.12 10.89
N LEU A 160 -8.55 -10.71 12.08
CA LEU A 160 -7.71 -10.55 13.27
C LEU A 160 -7.13 -11.89 13.71
N ARG A 161 -7.90 -13.00 13.61
CA ARG A 161 -7.40 -14.36 13.88
C ARG A 161 -6.32 -14.75 12.88
N LEU A 162 -6.55 -14.55 11.57
CA LEU A 162 -5.54 -14.82 10.54
C LEU A 162 -4.28 -13.98 10.78
N LEU A 163 -4.43 -12.71 11.13
CA LEU A 163 -3.32 -11.82 11.44
C LEU A 163 -2.58 -12.28 12.71
N LYS A 164 -3.29 -12.78 13.72
CA LYS A 164 -2.69 -13.37 14.92
C LYS A 164 -1.89 -14.63 14.58
N GLU A 165 -2.39 -15.47 13.67
CA GLU A 165 -1.68 -16.65 13.20
C GLU A 165 -0.40 -16.27 12.44
N GLU A 166 -0.46 -15.27 11.54
CA GLU A 166 0.72 -14.81 10.81
C GLU A 166 1.77 -14.19 11.74
N THR A 167 1.35 -13.35 12.69
CA THR A 167 2.28 -12.79 13.70
C THR A 167 2.90 -13.87 14.59
N THR A 168 2.14 -14.92 14.94
CA THR A 168 2.69 -16.07 15.70
C THR A 168 3.74 -16.82 14.90
N ASN A 169 3.46 -17.13 13.64
CA ASN A 169 4.42 -17.79 12.76
C ASN A 169 5.67 -16.94 12.53
N LEU A 170 5.51 -15.62 12.31
CA LEU A 170 6.63 -14.69 12.19
C LEU A 170 7.47 -14.63 13.47
N LYS A 171 6.85 -14.73 14.66
CA LYS A 171 7.58 -14.82 15.93
C LYS A 171 8.40 -16.10 16.06
N GLU A 172 7.89 -17.23 15.61
CA GLU A 172 8.67 -18.48 15.57
C GLU A 172 9.89 -18.34 14.66
N MET A 173 9.72 -17.69 13.51
CA MET A 173 10.84 -17.41 12.60
C MET A 173 11.85 -16.43 13.20
N ALA A 174 11.39 -15.45 13.97
CA ALA A 174 12.26 -14.50 14.68
C ALA A 174 13.11 -15.16 15.79
N LYS A 175 12.85 -16.42 16.15
CA LYS A 175 13.71 -17.20 17.07
C LYS A 175 14.96 -17.77 16.39
N LEU A 176 14.96 -17.90 15.07
CA LEU A 176 16.16 -18.27 14.33
C LEU A 176 17.24 -17.24 14.61
N SER A 177 18.47 -17.68 14.82
CA SER A 177 19.59 -16.76 14.88
C SER A 177 19.76 -16.05 13.53
N ARG A 178 20.39 -14.88 13.57
CA ARG A 178 20.70 -14.11 12.37
C ARG A 178 21.42 -14.94 11.30
N GLN A 179 22.41 -15.73 11.71
CA GLN A 179 23.15 -16.59 10.77
C GLN A 179 22.27 -17.66 10.15
N GLU A 180 21.40 -18.30 10.94
CA GLU A 180 20.47 -19.32 10.43
C GLU A 180 19.45 -18.74 9.45
N TYR A 181 18.91 -17.55 9.72
CA TYR A 181 17.98 -16.88 8.82
C TYR A 181 18.65 -16.46 7.51
N LEU A 182 19.84 -15.86 7.57
CA LEU A 182 20.58 -15.40 6.38
C LEU A 182 21.08 -16.54 5.51
N ALA A 183 21.37 -17.71 6.10
CA ALA A 183 21.81 -18.89 5.37
C ALA A 183 20.64 -19.69 4.77
N ASN A 184 19.38 -19.35 5.09
CA ASN A 184 18.21 -20.13 4.71
C ASN A 184 17.26 -19.34 3.79
N ASN A 185 17.44 -19.50 2.48
CA ASN A 185 16.59 -18.88 1.46
C ASN A 185 15.10 -19.22 1.61
N ASN A 186 14.76 -20.42 2.10
CA ASN A 186 13.36 -20.78 2.35
C ASN A 186 12.78 -19.98 3.52
N ALA A 187 13.54 -19.81 4.61
CA ALA A 187 13.11 -18.97 5.73
C ALA A 187 12.93 -17.51 5.30
N GLN A 188 13.80 -17.02 4.42
CA GLN A 188 13.69 -15.69 3.82
C GLN A 188 12.39 -15.51 3.04
N ILE A 189 12.14 -16.36 2.03
CA ILE A 189 10.92 -16.32 1.20
C ILE A 189 9.65 -16.46 2.04
N VAL A 190 9.67 -17.36 3.03
CA VAL A 190 8.52 -17.55 3.93
C VAL A 190 8.27 -16.29 4.76
N ALA A 191 9.32 -15.62 5.25
CA ALA A 191 9.16 -14.40 6.05
C ALA A 191 8.56 -13.27 5.22
N GLU A 192 9.08 -13.05 4.01
CA GLU A 192 8.54 -12.07 3.07
C GLU A 192 7.05 -12.32 2.81
N ARG A 193 6.70 -13.56 2.45
CA ARG A 193 5.33 -13.92 2.11
C ARG A 193 4.38 -13.73 3.29
N ARG A 194 4.83 -14.03 4.51
CA ARG A 194 4.04 -13.83 5.72
C ARG A 194 3.86 -12.35 6.04
N PHE A 195 4.89 -11.53 5.88
CA PHE A 195 4.75 -10.08 6.02
C PHE A 195 3.81 -9.48 4.97
N GLN A 196 3.94 -9.87 3.71
CA GLN A 196 3.01 -9.45 2.65
C GLN A 196 1.55 -9.78 3.03
N ARG A 197 1.28 -11.04 3.43
CA ARG A 197 -0.05 -11.49 3.83
C ARG A 197 -0.58 -10.77 5.07
N ALA A 198 0.27 -10.53 6.07
CA ALA A 198 -0.12 -9.83 7.29
C ALA A 198 -0.53 -8.37 7.00
N VAL A 199 0.25 -7.66 6.19
CA VAL A 199 -0.06 -6.28 5.80
C VAL A 199 -1.30 -6.22 4.90
N GLU A 200 -1.44 -7.14 3.95
CA GLU A 200 -2.64 -7.27 3.11
C GLU A 200 -3.91 -7.47 3.96
N ASN A 201 -3.84 -8.31 4.99
CA ASN A 201 -4.95 -8.49 5.92
C ASN A 201 -5.29 -7.19 6.69
N CYS A 202 -4.28 -6.41 7.08
CA CYS A 202 -4.52 -5.11 7.71
C CYS A 202 -5.20 -4.11 6.77
N LEU A 203 -4.78 -4.08 5.50
CA LEU A 203 -5.40 -3.26 4.46
C LEU A 203 -6.85 -3.68 4.21
N ASN A 204 -7.13 -4.99 4.18
CA ASN A 204 -8.47 -5.52 4.03
C ASN A 204 -9.38 -5.11 5.20
N ILE A 205 -8.89 -5.21 6.43
CA ILE A 205 -9.60 -4.73 7.63
C ILE A 205 -9.87 -3.22 7.51
N GLY A 206 -8.86 -2.43 7.17
CA GLY A 206 -9.00 -0.98 7.06
C GLY A 206 -9.99 -0.55 5.99
N ASN A 207 -9.87 -1.09 4.78
CA ASN A 207 -10.81 -0.83 3.69
C ASN A 207 -12.24 -1.27 4.02
N HIS A 208 -12.37 -2.40 4.71
CA HIS A 208 -13.67 -2.85 5.18
C HIS A 208 -14.32 -1.83 6.12
N ILE A 209 -13.54 -1.32 7.09
CA ILE A 209 -14.02 -0.31 8.03
C ILE A 209 -14.35 1.01 7.33
N ILE A 210 -13.48 1.50 6.44
CA ILE A 210 -13.68 2.72 5.64
C ILE A 210 -15.01 2.65 4.89
N SER A 211 -15.25 1.55 4.17
CA SER A 211 -16.48 1.33 3.42
C SER A 211 -17.70 1.30 4.33
N ARG A 212 -17.63 0.62 5.48
CA ARG A 212 -18.76 0.50 6.43
C ARG A 212 -19.11 1.80 7.13
N ARG A 213 -18.14 2.67 7.34
CA ARG A 213 -18.32 3.97 7.99
C ARG A 213 -18.63 5.09 7.00
N GLY A 214 -18.64 4.81 5.69
CA GLY A 214 -18.85 5.82 4.66
C GLY A 214 -17.77 6.90 4.67
N LEU A 215 -16.53 6.52 5.04
CA LEU A 215 -15.40 7.45 5.04
C LEU A 215 -14.93 7.72 3.61
N ARG A 216 -14.08 8.75 3.44
CA ARG A 216 -13.46 9.03 2.14
C ARG A 216 -12.70 7.81 1.62
N LEU A 217 -12.64 7.65 0.30
CA LEU A 217 -11.91 6.56 -0.33
C LEU A 217 -10.40 6.73 -0.13
N ALA A 218 -9.72 5.60 0.11
CA ALA A 218 -8.27 5.53 0.10
C ALA A 218 -7.76 5.58 -1.35
N GLU A 219 -6.79 6.44 -1.61
CA GLU A 219 -6.17 6.63 -2.93
C GLU A 219 -5.00 5.64 -3.13
N ASP A 220 -4.30 5.32 -2.04
CA ASP A 220 -3.21 4.36 -1.98
C ASP A 220 -3.31 3.49 -0.70
N TYR A 221 -2.41 2.51 -0.55
CA TYR A 221 -2.43 1.61 0.60
C TYR A 221 -2.08 2.29 1.93
N ALA A 222 -1.19 3.29 1.94
CA ALA A 222 -0.83 4.01 3.16
C ALA A 222 -2.01 4.86 3.68
N SER A 223 -2.76 5.47 2.75
CA SER A 223 -3.90 6.34 3.03
C SER A 223 -5.02 5.61 3.77
N VAL A 224 -5.13 4.29 3.63
CA VAL A 224 -6.05 3.45 4.42
C VAL A 224 -5.85 3.71 5.91
N PHE A 225 -4.60 3.66 6.40
CA PHE A 225 -4.31 3.81 7.83
C PHE A 225 -4.45 5.26 8.30
N VAL A 226 -4.17 6.22 7.43
CA VAL A 226 -4.41 7.65 7.71
C VAL A 226 -5.89 7.91 7.92
N ILE A 227 -6.76 7.40 7.05
CA ILE A 227 -8.22 7.54 7.16
C ILE A 227 -8.74 6.89 8.44
N LEU A 228 -8.21 5.72 8.84
CA LEU A 228 -8.57 5.11 10.12
C LEU A 228 -8.20 5.99 11.32
N ALA A 229 -7.07 6.72 11.27
CA ALA A 229 -6.68 7.64 12.33
C ALA A 229 -7.51 8.92 12.36
N GLU A 230 -7.85 9.47 11.19
CA GLU A 230 -8.78 10.60 11.04
C GLU A 230 -10.13 10.28 11.69
N ALA A 231 -10.60 9.03 11.55
CA ALA A 231 -11.82 8.53 12.18
C ALA A 231 -11.63 8.05 13.63
N HIS A 232 -10.47 8.29 14.25
CA HIS A 232 -10.14 7.88 15.62
C HIS A 232 -10.26 6.38 15.92
N ILE A 233 -10.13 5.54 14.89
CA ILE A 233 -10.18 4.08 15.02
C ILE A 233 -8.83 3.53 15.50
N ILE A 234 -7.75 4.13 14.99
CA ILE A 234 -6.38 3.87 15.46
C ILE A 234 -5.68 5.19 15.80
N SER A 235 -4.63 5.13 16.60
CA SER A 235 -3.82 6.26 16.99
C SER A 235 -3.02 6.78 15.79
N ARG A 236 -2.82 8.10 15.73
CA ARG A 236 -1.99 8.72 14.67
C ARG A 236 -0.56 8.14 14.63
N LYS A 237 -0.01 7.81 15.80
CA LYS A 237 1.30 7.16 15.91
C LYS A 237 1.32 5.79 15.25
N LEU A 238 0.30 4.96 15.51
CA LEU A 238 0.19 3.64 14.90
C LEU A 238 -0.08 3.72 13.40
N ALA A 239 -0.93 4.65 12.96
CA ALA A 239 -1.22 4.86 11.55
C ALA A 239 0.03 5.17 10.74
N GLY A 240 0.94 5.99 11.26
CA GLY A 240 2.23 6.23 10.61
C GLY A 240 3.06 4.95 10.45
N LYS A 241 3.16 4.14 11.51
CA LYS A 241 3.86 2.84 11.43
C LYS A 241 3.18 1.84 10.50
N MET A 242 1.86 1.87 10.40
CA MET A 242 1.11 1.00 9.48
C MET A 242 1.23 1.47 8.02
N ALA A 243 1.32 2.78 7.78
CA ALA A 243 1.71 3.32 6.49
C ALA A 243 3.11 2.82 6.09
N ASP A 244 4.09 2.84 7.01
CA ASP A 244 5.42 2.24 6.78
C ASP A 244 5.35 0.74 6.45
N MET A 245 4.43 0.00 7.07
CA MET A 245 4.19 -1.40 6.75
C MET A 245 3.58 -1.59 5.36
N ALA A 246 2.72 -0.69 4.90
CA ALA A 246 2.13 -0.72 3.57
C ALA A 246 3.20 -0.60 2.47
N ARG A 247 4.11 0.37 2.59
CA ARG A 247 5.25 0.50 1.67
C ARG A 247 6.18 -0.69 1.77
N PHE A 248 6.47 -1.18 2.97
CA PHE A 248 7.30 -2.37 3.13
C PHE A 248 6.70 -3.57 2.36
N ARG A 249 5.38 -3.77 2.40
CA ARG A 249 4.71 -4.79 1.58
C ARG A 249 4.87 -4.51 0.08
N ASN A 250 4.87 -3.25 -0.37
CA ASN A 250 5.14 -2.91 -1.77
C ASN A 250 6.59 -3.21 -2.16
N LEU A 251 7.56 -2.88 -1.32
CA LEU A 251 8.98 -3.23 -1.47
C LEU A 251 9.15 -4.75 -1.68
N LEU A 252 8.50 -5.55 -0.83
CA LEU A 252 8.53 -7.01 -0.91
C LEU A 252 7.90 -7.57 -2.19
N VAL A 253 6.96 -6.87 -2.81
CA VAL A 253 6.22 -7.35 -4.00
C VAL A 253 6.84 -6.85 -5.31
N HIS A 254 7.50 -5.70 -5.30
CA HIS A 254 8.00 -5.08 -6.53
C HIS A 254 9.51 -5.22 -6.72
N LEU A 255 10.28 -5.58 -5.68
CA LEU A 255 11.74 -5.54 -5.74
C LEU A 255 12.41 -6.88 -5.42
N TYR A 256 11.80 -7.99 -5.83
CA TYR A 256 12.26 -9.34 -5.52
C TYR A 256 13.77 -9.60 -5.73
N TRP A 257 14.48 -8.82 -6.56
CA TRP A 257 15.93 -8.94 -6.79
C TRP A 257 16.83 -8.13 -5.84
N ARG A 258 16.29 -7.34 -4.90
CA ARG A 258 17.05 -6.42 -4.04
C ARG A 258 16.63 -6.42 -2.57
N ILE A 259 15.94 -7.47 -2.14
CA ILE A 259 15.48 -7.57 -0.76
C ILE A 259 16.69 -7.76 0.17
N ASP A 260 16.94 -6.76 1.02
CA ASP A 260 17.95 -6.84 2.06
C ASP A 260 17.42 -7.64 3.26
N HIS A 261 17.65 -8.95 3.23
CA HIS A 261 17.24 -9.86 4.29
C HIS A 261 17.90 -9.57 5.64
N GLU A 262 19.06 -8.92 5.63
CA GLU A 262 19.67 -8.45 6.86
C GLU A 262 18.79 -7.40 7.54
N SER A 263 18.39 -6.39 6.78
CA SER A 263 17.49 -5.33 7.24
C SER A 263 16.11 -5.87 7.64
N ILE A 264 15.56 -6.84 6.89
CA ILE A 264 14.31 -7.51 7.26
C ILE A 264 14.45 -8.21 8.62
N TYR A 265 15.52 -8.98 8.83
CA TYR A 265 15.74 -9.69 10.09
C TYR A 265 15.87 -8.72 11.26
N GLN A 266 16.67 -7.65 11.11
CA GLN A 266 16.86 -6.63 12.14
C GLN A 266 15.55 -5.93 12.54
N GLN A 267 14.67 -5.68 11.58
CA GLN A 267 13.39 -5.01 11.82
C GLN A 267 12.22 -5.97 12.09
N MET A 268 12.45 -7.28 12.01
CA MET A 268 11.40 -8.31 12.05
C MET A 268 10.55 -8.18 13.32
N SER A 269 11.20 -8.13 14.48
CA SER A 269 10.52 -8.05 15.77
C SER A 269 9.73 -6.75 15.94
N GLU A 270 10.26 -5.61 15.48
CA GLU A 270 9.53 -4.34 15.53
C GLU A 270 8.28 -4.40 14.65
N ARG A 271 8.43 -4.87 13.40
CA ARG A 271 7.32 -4.96 12.43
C ARG A 271 6.22 -5.89 12.91
N ILE A 272 6.57 -7.00 13.56
CA ILE A 272 5.62 -7.88 14.24
C ILE A 272 4.86 -7.10 15.32
N GLY A 273 5.57 -6.33 16.16
CA GLY A 273 4.95 -5.52 17.22
C GLY A 273 3.97 -4.45 16.68
N VAL A 274 4.24 -3.88 15.51
CA VAL A 274 3.33 -2.96 14.82
C VAL A 274 2.03 -3.66 14.41
N LEU A 275 2.12 -4.85 13.82
CA LEU A 275 0.94 -5.65 13.45
C LEU A 275 0.11 -6.03 14.67
N GLU A 276 0.75 -6.38 15.79
CA GLU A 276 0.05 -6.67 17.05
C GLU A 276 -0.63 -5.43 17.63
N SER A 277 0.02 -4.27 17.57
CA SER A 277 -0.58 -3.00 17.99
C SER A 277 -1.83 -2.66 17.16
N PHE A 278 -1.80 -2.94 15.85
CA PHE A 278 -2.97 -2.81 14.98
C PHE A 278 -4.11 -3.74 15.39
N VAL A 279 -3.82 -5.02 15.68
CA VAL A 279 -4.83 -5.95 16.20
C VAL A 279 -5.48 -5.41 17.48
N GLU A 280 -4.67 -4.92 18.42
CA GLU A 280 -5.17 -4.41 19.69
C GLU A 280 -6.06 -3.17 19.54
N GLU A 281 -5.64 -2.19 18.75
CA GLU A 281 -6.40 -0.95 18.58
C GLU A 281 -7.71 -1.20 17.81
N ILE A 282 -7.69 -2.03 16.76
CA ILE A 282 -8.91 -2.44 16.04
C ILE A 282 -9.86 -3.21 16.96
N TYR A 283 -9.33 -4.13 17.77
CA TYR A 283 -10.14 -4.88 18.73
C TYR A 283 -10.80 -3.95 19.76
N LYS A 284 -10.03 -3.02 20.36
CA LYS A 284 -10.57 -2.04 21.31
C LYS A 284 -11.65 -1.15 20.68
N SER A 285 -11.39 -0.62 19.49
CA SER A 285 -12.28 0.32 18.80
C SER A 285 -13.58 -0.36 18.33
N TRP A 286 -13.48 -1.58 17.80
CA TRP A 286 -14.60 -2.24 17.11
C TRP A 286 -15.33 -3.30 17.93
N VAL A 287 -14.64 -3.93 18.89
CA VAL A 287 -15.21 -5.05 19.67
C VAL A 287 -15.71 -4.60 21.04
N MET A 288 -14.97 -3.72 21.74
CA MET A 288 -15.33 -3.31 23.11
C MET A 288 -16.33 -2.13 23.18
N SER A 289 -16.47 -1.32 22.12
CA SER A 289 -17.33 -0.12 22.12
C SER A 289 -18.84 -0.41 22.14
N LYS A 290 -19.26 -1.65 21.86
CA LYS A 290 -20.68 -2.08 21.94
C LYS A 290 -21.06 -2.80 23.23
N GLU A 291 -20.11 -3.30 24.03
CA GLU A 291 -20.42 -3.95 25.32
C GLU A 291 -20.86 -2.93 26.39
N SER A 292 -20.43 -1.68 26.27
CA SER A 292 -20.88 -0.59 27.15
C SER A 292 -22.27 -0.04 26.81
N HIS A 293 -22.81 -0.32 25.62
CA HIS A 293 -24.14 0.14 25.19
C HIS A 293 -25.24 -0.92 25.37
N SER A 294 -24.90 -2.20 25.63
CA SER A 294 -25.87 -3.23 25.99
C SER A 294 -26.11 -3.37 27.50
N ALA A 295 -25.18 -2.90 28.33
CA ALA A 295 -25.30 -2.96 29.79
C ALA A 295 -26.12 -1.82 30.43
N SER A 296 -26.37 -0.71 29.70
CA SER A 296 -27.11 0.45 30.20
C SER A 296 -28.62 0.40 29.95
N SER A 297 -29.10 -0.59 29.19
CA SER A 297 -30.50 -0.70 28.75
C SER A 297 -31.37 -1.57 29.67
N THR A 298 -30.79 -2.17 30.73
CA THR A 298 -31.46 -3.18 31.57
C THR A 298 -31.61 -2.77 33.04
N SER A 299 -31.52 -1.48 33.35
CA SER A 299 -31.78 -0.98 34.70
C SER A 299 -32.63 0.29 34.65
N PHE A 300 -33.91 0.14 34.30
CA PHE A 300 -35.02 0.99 34.74
C PHE A 300 -36.33 0.30 34.34
N ALA A 301 -36.73 -0.70 35.12
CA ALA A 301 -38.10 -1.19 35.21
C ALA A 301 -38.25 -2.05 36.48
N ILE A 302 -38.39 -1.37 37.63
CA ILE A 302 -39.16 -1.86 38.79
C ILE A 302 -40.06 -0.69 39.19
#